data_AF-A0A800CIZ4-F1
#
_entry.id   AF-A0A800CIZ4-F1
#
_cell.length_a   1.000
_cell.length_b   1.000
_cell.length_c   1.000
_cell.angle_alpha   90.00
_cell.angle_beta   90.00
_cell.angle_gamma   90.00
#
_symmetry.space_group_name_H-M   'P 1'
#
loop_
_entity.id
_entity.type
_entity.pdbx_description
1 polymer ?
#
loop_
_entity_poly.entity_id
_entity_poly.type
_entity_poly.pdbx_seq_one_letter_code
_entity_poly.pdbx_strand_id
1 'polypeptide(L)'
;MPEALLERLPEWLRAQAVVAESHWLDRLTAAMEMHKGQYWADVEALATEACPPLELFEHGRDWLHIGKEMRQAYSRAIRQTSNGNNGGDDTVFAAARAASEAFLNQWPADKRHNVLIGAAAYLYAQGAQNGEPVRDALIWQLGEKREGSGREPGIAQSMLAALRQISLLGEPVWTNAAGALLYYREANCPKCAGVPVRLNGVWLNLLNATGKCRYARMSDVPPAERAQAKARIADFVQDKFRGMTLFTEVTDNNRVITRTPQGNLFGYVQRDHELHAVRYDQWRIAWAHAIDGNVLAVLEPAV
;
A
#
# COMPACT_ATOMS: atom_id res chain seq x y z
N MET A 1 10.75 23.54 -36.92
CA MET A 1 9.35 23.78 -36.52
C MET A 1 8.97 25.20 -36.92
N PRO A 2 7.76 25.48 -37.44
CA PRO A 2 7.30 26.84 -37.71
C PRO A 2 7.30 27.71 -36.44
N GLU A 3 7.79 28.94 -36.53
CA GLU A 3 7.97 29.86 -35.41
C GLU A 3 6.65 30.16 -34.67
N ALA A 4 5.56 30.34 -35.41
CA ALA A 4 4.22 30.55 -34.86
C ALA A 4 3.71 29.40 -33.96
N LEU A 5 4.18 28.17 -34.18
CA LEU A 5 3.86 27.04 -33.31
C LEU A 5 4.79 26.99 -32.09
N LEU A 6 6.05 27.41 -32.24
CA LEU A 6 7.04 27.43 -31.17
C LEU A 6 6.61 28.37 -30.03
N GLU A 7 6.06 29.54 -30.38
CA GLU A 7 5.55 30.52 -29.41
C GLU A 7 4.34 30.01 -28.62
N ARG A 8 3.61 29.03 -29.14
CA ARG A 8 2.45 28.42 -28.46
C ARG A 8 2.83 27.33 -27.47
N LEU A 9 4.08 26.84 -27.51
CA LEU A 9 4.55 25.82 -26.58
C LEU A 9 4.88 26.41 -25.20
N PRO A 10 4.71 25.64 -24.12
CA PRO A 10 5.28 25.96 -22.81
C PRO A 10 6.81 26.12 -22.90
N GLU A 11 7.37 26.99 -22.07
CA GLU A 11 8.80 27.33 -22.09
C GLU A 11 9.72 26.10 -22.01
N TRP A 12 9.38 25.13 -21.17
CA TRP A 12 10.13 23.88 -21.00
C TRP A 12 10.11 22.97 -22.25
N LEU A 13 9.10 23.09 -23.11
CA LEU A 13 8.96 22.31 -24.35
C LEU A 13 9.62 23.01 -25.55
N ARG A 14 9.71 24.35 -25.52
CA ARG A 14 10.38 25.16 -26.57
C ARG A 14 11.85 24.78 -26.72
N ALA A 15 12.56 24.62 -25.60
CA ALA A 15 13.98 24.24 -25.61
C ALA A 15 14.22 22.86 -26.28
N GLN A 16 13.24 21.95 -26.22
CA GLN A 16 13.33 20.61 -26.83
C GLN A 16 13.03 20.63 -28.33
N ALA A 17 12.27 21.63 -28.82
CA ALA A 17 11.87 21.78 -30.21
C ALA A 17 12.92 22.47 -31.10
N VAL A 18 13.79 23.31 -30.52
CA VAL A 18 14.79 24.12 -31.24
C VAL A 18 16.06 23.34 -31.60
N VAL A 19 16.37 22.25 -30.89
CA VAL A 19 17.64 21.48 -31.01
C VAL A 19 17.49 20.21 -31.89
N ALA A 20 16.45 20.13 -32.72
CA ALA A 20 16.11 18.88 -33.40
C ALA A 20 16.91 18.66 -34.71
N GLU A 21 17.87 17.72 -34.70
CA GLU A 21 18.44 17.12 -35.93
C GLU A 21 17.44 16.18 -36.63
N SER A 22 16.39 15.72 -35.92
CA SER A 22 15.29 14.88 -36.40
C SER A 22 13.97 15.65 -36.56
N HIS A 23 12.90 15.01 -37.03
CA HIS A 23 11.60 15.69 -37.19
C HIS A 23 11.08 16.22 -35.86
N TRP A 24 10.75 17.52 -35.81
CA TRP A 24 10.42 18.25 -34.59
C TRP A 24 9.22 17.65 -33.82
N LEU A 25 8.26 17.03 -34.52
CA LEU A 25 7.11 16.37 -33.89
C LEU A 25 7.53 15.18 -33.02
N ASP A 26 8.50 14.37 -33.47
CA ASP A 26 8.96 13.18 -32.74
C ASP A 26 9.65 13.59 -31.43
N ARG A 27 10.42 14.68 -31.47
CA ARG A 27 11.04 15.28 -30.28
C ARG A 27 10.00 15.80 -29.29
N LEU A 28 8.95 16.45 -29.78
CA LEU A 28 7.85 16.92 -28.92
C LEU A 28 7.10 15.75 -28.28
N THR A 29 6.78 14.71 -29.04
CA THR A 29 6.13 13.50 -28.51
C THR A 29 7.00 12.83 -27.45
N ALA A 30 8.31 12.67 -27.70
CA ALA A 30 9.23 12.11 -26.73
C ALA A 30 9.34 12.98 -25.46
N ALA A 31 9.41 14.30 -25.59
CA ALA A 31 9.45 15.22 -24.46
C ALA A 31 8.14 15.18 -23.63
N MET A 32 6.98 15.06 -24.29
CA MET A 32 5.70 14.90 -23.62
C MET A 32 5.58 13.57 -22.87
N GLU A 33 5.99 12.45 -23.48
CA GLU A 33 5.99 11.15 -22.77
C GLU A 33 6.97 11.15 -21.59
N MET A 34 8.14 11.78 -21.74
CA MET A 34 9.08 11.95 -20.62
C MET A 34 8.49 12.79 -19.49
N HIS A 35 7.86 13.93 -19.82
CA HIS A 35 7.22 14.78 -18.81
C HIS A 35 6.03 14.10 -18.14
N LYS A 36 5.22 13.35 -18.89
CA LYS A 36 4.15 12.51 -18.34
C LYS A 36 4.74 11.46 -17.39
N GLY A 37 5.84 10.81 -17.76
CA GLY A 37 6.56 9.90 -16.88
C GLY A 37 7.02 10.56 -15.57
N GLN A 38 7.61 11.75 -15.65
CA GLN A 38 8.02 12.51 -14.47
C GLN A 38 6.83 12.94 -13.60
N TYR A 39 5.76 13.46 -14.21
CA TYR A 39 4.54 13.84 -13.52
C TYR A 39 3.95 12.66 -12.75
N TRP A 40 3.89 11.48 -13.37
CA TRP A 40 3.41 10.28 -12.68
C TRP A 40 4.33 9.90 -11.53
N ALA A 41 5.65 9.92 -11.71
CA ALA A 41 6.60 9.65 -10.62
C ALA A 41 6.42 10.61 -9.43
N ASP A 42 6.21 11.90 -9.69
CA ASP A 42 5.99 12.90 -8.65
C ASP A 42 4.63 12.70 -7.93
N VAL A 43 3.58 12.35 -8.68
CA VAL A 43 2.27 12.01 -8.13
C VAL A 43 2.35 10.75 -7.25
N GLU A 44 3.10 9.73 -7.67
CA GLU A 44 3.29 8.49 -6.91
C GLU A 44 4.11 8.71 -5.64
N ALA A 45 5.15 9.56 -5.72
CA ALA A 45 5.91 9.99 -4.54
C ALA A 45 5.00 10.71 -3.54
N LEU A 46 4.20 11.68 -4.00
CA LEU A 46 3.26 12.41 -3.16
C LEU A 46 2.19 11.48 -2.56
N ALA A 47 1.66 10.53 -3.35
CA ALA A 47 0.68 9.56 -2.86
C ALA A 47 1.27 8.64 -1.77
N THR A 48 2.56 8.31 -1.88
CA THR A 48 3.27 7.53 -0.86
C THR A 48 3.45 8.35 0.43
N GLU A 49 3.78 9.63 0.31
CA GLU A 49 3.87 10.55 1.47
C GLU A 49 2.50 10.83 2.12
N ALA A 50 1.43 10.86 1.32
CA ALA A 50 0.07 11.10 1.78
C ALA A 50 -0.62 9.86 2.34
N CYS A 51 0.04 8.69 2.34
CA CYS A 51 -0.51 7.48 2.93
C CYS A 51 -0.75 7.68 4.43
N PRO A 52 -1.97 7.41 4.93
CA PRO A 52 -2.27 7.62 6.35
C PRO A 52 -1.40 6.70 7.23
N PRO A 53 -0.87 7.20 8.36
CA PRO A 53 -0.12 6.38 9.32
C PRO A 53 -0.94 5.18 9.78
N LEU A 54 -0.29 4.02 9.90
CA LEU A 54 -0.97 2.77 10.25
C LEU A 54 -1.49 2.75 11.68
N GLU A 55 -0.88 3.55 12.55
CA GLU A 55 -1.32 3.79 13.91
C GLU A 55 -2.78 4.28 13.95
N LEU A 56 -3.22 5.00 12.92
CA LEU A 56 -4.62 5.46 12.79
C LEU A 56 -5.61 4.30 12.61
N PHE A 57 -5.12 3.14 12.16
CA PHE A 57 -5.92 1.94 11.92
C PHE A 57 -5.60 0.79 12.88
N GLU A 58 -4.97 1.07 14.04
CA GLU A 58 -4.74 0.04 15.10
C GLU A 58 -6.03 -0.68 15.48
N HIS A 59 -7.18 0.01 15.42
CA HIS A 59 -8.50 -0.58 15.72
C HIS A 59 -8.89 -1.69 14.72
N GLY A 60 -8.29 -1.70 13.53
CA GLY A 60 -8.49 -2.73 12.50
C GLY A 60 -7.57 -3.94 12.65
N ARG A 61 -6.62 -3.93 13.60
CA ARG A 61 -5.57 -4.96 13.70
C ARG A 61 -6.13 -6.37 13.82
N ASP A 62 -7.09 -6.58 14.73
CA ASP A 62 -7.68 -7.90 14.95
C ASP A 62 -8.47 -8.40 13.72
N TRP A 63 -8.85 -7.47 12.84
CA TRP A 63 -9.66 -7.72 11.64
C TRP A 63 -8.84 -7.75 10.35
N LEU A 64 -7.51 -7.63 10.42
CA LEU A 64 -6.61 -7.66 9.25
C LEU A 64 -6.81 -8.88 8.37
N HIS A 65 -6.96 -10.05 8.99
CA HIS A 65 -7.15 -11.30 8.27
C HIS A 65 -8.46 -11.28 7.46
N ILE A 66 -9.52 -10.70 8.01
CA ILE A 66 -10.80 -10.49 7.31
C ILE A 66 -10.67 -9.40 6.24
N GLY A 67 -9.96 -8.31 6.53
CA GLY A 67 -9.66 -7.25 5.56
C GLY A 67 -8.89 -7.78 4.33
N LYS A 68 -7.97 -8.71 4.55
CA LYS A 68 -7.27 -9.44 3.49
C LYS A 68 -8.24 -10.28 2.66
N GLU A 69 -9.16 -11.02 3.28
CA GLU A 69 -10.16 -11.81 2.56
C GLU A 69 -11.08 -10.93 1.71
N MET A 70 -11.50 -9.77 2.23
CA MET A 70 -12.27 -8.77 1.48
C MET A 70 -11.48 -8.29 0.26
N ARG A 71 -10.19 -7.96 0.42
CA ARG A 71 -9.31 -7.58 -0.69
C ARG A 71 -9.13 -8.70 -1.71
N GLN A 72 -9.09 -9.95 -1.28
CA GLN A 72 -9.04 -11.10 -2.18
C GLN A 72 -10.35 -11.29 -2.95
N ALA A 73 -11.51 -11.03 -2.33
CA ALA A 73 -12.80 -11.07 -3.04
C ALA A 73 -12.84 -10.01 -4.16
N TYR A 74 -12.46 -8.76 -3.85
CA TYR A 74 -12.32 -7.68 -4.83
C TYR A 74 -11.36 -8.05 -5.97
N SER A 75 -10.14 -8.49 -5.62
CA SER A 75 -9.10 -8.77 -6.63
C SER A 75 -9.46 -9.94 -7.54
N ARG A 76 -10.19 -10.94 -7.01
CA ARG A 76 -10.71 -12.07 -7.81
C ARG A 76 -11.76 -11.58 -8.81
N ALA A 77 -12.69 -10.72 -8.40
CA ALA A 77 -13.71 -10.17 -9.28
C ALA A 77 -13.11 -9.33 -10.42
N ILE A 78 -12.11 -8.49 -10.12
CA ILE A 78 -11.38 -7.72 -11.14
C ILE A 78 -10.73 -8.67 -12.15
N ARG A 79 -9.98 -9.68 -11.69
CA ARG A 79 -9.26 -10.63 -12.57
C ARG A 79 -10.21 -11.46 -13.43
N GLN A 80 -11.30 -11.96 -12.85
CA GLN A 80 -12.27 -12.78 -13.57
C GLN A 80 -12.96 -12.00 -14.70
N THR A 81 -13.31 -10.75 -14.43
CA THR A 81 -14.01 -9.90 -15.41
C THR A 81 -13.04 -9.34 -16.46
N SER A 82 -11.80 -9.04 -16.09
CA SER A 82 -10.77 -8.55 -17.04
C SER A 82 -10.28 -9.63 -18.01
N ASN A 83 -10.24 -10.90 -17.57
CA ASN A 83 -9.82 -12.01 -18.43
C ASN A 83 -10.92 -12.47 -19.41
N GLY A 84 -12.18 -12.10 -19.15
CA GLY A 84 -13.26 -12.23 -20.11
C GLY A 84 -13.16 -11.07 -21.10
N ASN A 85 -12.71 -11.34 -22.33
CA ASN A 85 -12.36 -10.38 -23.40
C ASN A 85 -13.47 -9.39 -23.86
N ASN A 86 -14.54 -9.18 -23.08
CA ASN A 86 -15.74 -8.41 -23.44
C ASN A 86 -16.18 -7.40 -22.37
N GLY A 87 -15.44 -7.20 -21.27
CA GLY A 87 -15.82 -6.25 -20.23
C GLY A 87 -15.09 -4.91 -20.35
N GLY A 88 -15.78 -3.82 -20.71
CA GLY A 88 -15.24 -2.48 -20.50
C GLY A 88 -15.04 -2.18 -19.01
N ASP A 89 -14.18 -1.21 -18.68
CA ASP A 89 -13.79 -0.86 -17.29
C ASP A 89 -15.00 -0.75 -16.35
N ASP A 90 -16.11 -0.14 -16.80
CA ASP A 90 -17.33 -0.01 -16.01
C ASP A 90 -17.91 -1.35 -15.54
N THR A 91 -17.86 -2.37 -16.38
CA THR A 91 -18.34 -3.72 -16.03
C THR A 91 -17.45 -4.41 -15.02
N VAL A 92 -16.13 -4.23 -15.15
CA VAL A 92 -15.11 -4.76 -14.24
C VAL A 92 -15.27 -4.14 -12.85
N PHE A 93 -15.43 -2.81 -12.78
CA PHE A 93 -15.64 -2.10 -11.52
C PHE A 93 -17.01 -2.40 -10.90
N ALA A 94 -18.07 -2.57 -11.70
CA ALA A 94 -19.38 -2.97 -11.20
C ALA A 94 -19.36 -4.38 -10.58
N ALA A 95 -18.68 -5.34 -11.22
CA ALA A 95 -18.53 -6.69 -10.68
C ALA A 95 -17.71 -6.69 -9.38
N ALA A 96 -16.61 -5.92 -9.33
CA ALA A 96 -15.80 -5.80 -8.13
C ALA A 96 -16.54 -5.11 -6.97
N ARG A 97 -17.42 -4.14 -7.26
CA ARG A 97 -18.32 -3.53 -6.27
C ARG A 97 -19.28 -4.58 -5.71
N ALA A 98 -20.00 -5.29 -6.58
CA ALA A 98 -20.96 -6.31 -6.17
C ALA A 98 -20.31 -7.40 -5.31
N ALA A 99 -19.11 -7.87 -5.67
CA ALA A 99 -18.37 -8.86 -4.89
C ALA A 99 -17.97 -8.34 -3.50
N SER A 100 -17.56 -7.08 -3.40
CA SER A 100 -17.12 -6.47 -2.15
C SER A 100 -18.29 -6.17 -1.21
N GLU A 101 -19.42 -5.69 -1.75
CA GLU A 101 -20.67 -5.52 -1.02
C GLU A 101 -21.24 -6.86 -0.54
N ALA A 102 -21.23 -7.89 -1.40
CA ALA A 102 -21.66 -9.23 -1.03
C ALA A 102 -20.80 -9.83 0.09
N PHE A 103 -19.48 -9.63 0.07
CA PHE A 103 -18.59 -10.03 1.16
C PHE A 103 -18.95 -9.32 2.46
N LEU A 104 -19.11 -7.99 2.42
CA LEU A 104 -19.44 -7.19 3.59
C LEU A 104 -20.81 -7.57 4.19
N ASN A 105 -21.78 -7.89 3.34
CA ASN A 105 -23.13 -8.27 3.74
C ASN A 105 -23.23 -9.63 4.43
N GLN A 106 -22.21 -10.50 4.30
CA GLN A 106 -22.13 -11.75 5.06
C GLN A 106 -21.91 -11.53 6.57
N TRP A 107 -21.42 -10.33 6.94
CA TRP A 107 -21.17 -9.97 8.32
C TRP A 107 -22.39 -9.26 8.95
N PRO A 108 -22.65 -9.50 10.25
CA PRO A 108 -23.60 -8.72 11.03
C PRO A 108 -23.33 -7.22 10.92
N ALA A 109 -24.39 -6.40 10.88
CA ALA A 109 -24.29 -4.96 10.62
C ALA A 109 -23.37 -4.23 11.61
N ASP A 110 -23.41 -4.64 12.89
CA ASP A 110 -22.56 -4.16 13.97
C ASP A 110 -21.10 -4.55 13.83
N LYS A 111 -20.73 -5.50 12.95
CA LYS A 111 -19.34 -5.92 12.72
C LYS A 111 -18.75 -5.39 11.41
N ARG A 112 -19.59 -4.87 10.50
CA ARG A 112 -19.14 -4.40 9.17
C ARG A 112 -18.12 -3.28 9.25
N HIS A 113 -18.23 -2.37 10.22
CA HIS A 113 -17.24 -1.31 10.41
C HIS A 113 -15.85 -1.89 10.72
N ASN A 114 -15.77 -2.91 11.56
CA ASN A 114 -14.49 -3.55 11.90
C ASN A 114 -13.84 -4.23 10.67
N VAL A 115 -14.66 -4.85 9.81
CA VAL A 115 -14.19 -5.41 8.54
C VAL A 115 -13.58 -4.32 7.66
N LEU A 116 -14.22 -3.15 7.57
CA LEU A 116 -13.73 -2.02 6.76
C LEU A 116 -12.45 -1.40 7.32
N ILE A 117 -12.37 -1.18 8.64
CA ILE A 117 -11.14 -0.68 9.28
C ILE A 117 -10.01 -1.72 9.14
N GLY A 118 -10.31 -3.02 9.25
CA GLY A 118 -9.35 -4.10 8.98
C GLY A 118 -8.88 -4.14 7.53
N ALA A 119 -9.75 -3.87 6.56
CA ALA A 119 -9.39 -3.75 5.15
C ALA A 119 -8.48 -2.54 4.90
N ALA A 120 -8.78 -1.38 5.49
CA ALA A 120 -7.94 -0.19 5.42
C ALA A 120 -6.55 -0.45 6.05
N ALA A 121 -6.52 -0.99 7.26
CA ALA A 121 -5.27 -1.38 7.93
C ALA A 121 -4.43 -2.32 7.05
N TYR A 122 -5.06 -3.33 6.44
CA TYR A 122 -4.37 -4.29 5.56
C TYR A 122 -3.82 -3.64 4.28
N LEU A 123 -4.59 -2.73 3.66
CA LEU A 123 -4.20 -2.05 2.43
C LEU A 123 -3.02 -1.11 2.67
N TYR A 124 -3.12 -0.25 3.69
CA TYR A 124 -2.05 0.69 4.01
C TYR A 124 -0.81 -0.01 4.59
N ALA A 125 -0.97 -1.17 5.26
CA ALA A 125 0.14 -1.97 5.76
C ALA A 125 0.97 -2.63 4.65
N GLN A 126 0.38 -2.82 3.47
CA GLN A 126 1.14 -3.33 2.34
C GLN A 126 2.08 -2.31 1.72
N GLY A 127 1.80 -1.02 1.87
CA GLY A 127 2.54 0.05 1.19
C GLY A 127 2.45 -0.02 -0.34
N ALA A 128 3.23 0.84 -0.99
CA ALA A 128 3.42 0.85 -2.43
C ALA A 128 4.03 -0.49 -2.92
N GLN A 129 3.70 -0.94 -4.13
CA GLN A 129 4.25 -2.18 -4.70
C GLN A 129 4.67 -1.94 -6.16
N ASN A 130 5.90 -2.31 -6.54
CA ASN A 130 6.40 -2.12 -7.91
C ASN A 130 6.42 -0.63 -8.34
N GLY A 131 6.68 0.28 -7.40
CA GLY A 131 6.64 1.73 -7.62
C GLY A 131 5.23 2.33 -7.60
N GLU A 132 4.18 1.50 -7.65
CA GLU A 132 2.80 1.99 -7.67
C GLU A 132 2.28 2.36 -6.27
N PRO A 133 1.41 3.39 -6.17
CA PRO A 133 0.84 3.82 -4.90
C PRO A 133 -0.09 2.76 -4.28
N VAL A 134 -0.40 2.91 -2.99
CA VAL A 134 -1.31 2.01 -2.29
C VAL A 134 -2.66 1.96 -3.02
N ARG A 135 -3.03 0.77 -3.51
CA ARG A 135 -4.29 0.56 -4.22
C ARG A 135 -5.47 0.41 -3.25
N ASP A 136 -5.96 1.52 -2.73
CA ASP A 136 -7.04 1.61 -1.74
C ASP A 136 -8.47 1.66 -2.34
N ALA A 137 -8.60 1.55 -3.67
CA ALA A 137 -9.87 1.63 -4.40
C ALA A 137 -11.00 0.73 -3.85
N LEU A 138 -10.68 -0.36 -3.16
CA LEU A 138 -11.64 -1.23 -2.46
C LEU A 138 -12.46 -0.47 -1.40
N ILE A 139 -11.82 0.32 -0.56
CA ILE A 139 -12.48 0.99 0.57
C ILE A 139 -13.17 2.30 0.14
N TRP A 140 -12.93 2.75 -1.09
CA TRP A 140 -13.52 3.94 -1.69
C TRP A 140 -14.47 3.66 -2.85
N GLN A 141 -15.03 2.44 -2.91
CA GLN A 141 -16.03 2.12 -3.94
C GLN A 141 -17.33 2.89 -3.69
N LEU A 142 -17.73 3.69 -4.68
CA LEU A 142 -19.05 4.31 -4.74
C LEU A 142 -20.12 3.24 -4.97
N GLY A 143 -21.35 3.53 -4.53
CA GLY A 143 -22.47 2.63 -4.77
C GLY A 143 -22.95 2.64 -6.23
N GLU A 144 -24.07 1.96 -6.42
CA GLU A 144 -24.71 1.82 -7.73
C GLU A 144 -25.09 3.16 -8.35
N LYS A 145 -25.01 3.27 -9.67
CA LYS A 145 -25.44 4.47 -10.38
C LYS A 145 -26.96 4.58 -10.29
N ARG A 146 -27.46 5.74 -9.87
CA ARG A 146 -28.90 6.02 -9.87
C ARG A 146 -29.40 6.26 -11.29
N GLU A 147 -30.68 6.00 -11.55
CA GLU A 147 -31.31 6.27 -12.85
C GLU A 147 -31.24 7.76 -13.26
N GLY A 148 -31.14 8.67 -12.27
CA GLY A 148 -30.91 10.09 -12.47
C GLY A 148 -29.45 10.51 -12.26
N SER A 149 -29.24 11.58 -11.48
CA SER A 149 -27.91 12.06 -11.11
C SER A 149 -27.40 11.42 -9.83
N GLY A 150 -26.11 11.04 -9.82
CA GLY A 150 -25.42 10.57 -8.62
C GLY A 150 -25.39 9.05 -8.47
N ARG A 151 -25.06 8.60 -7.26
CA ARG A 151 -24.87 7.20 -6.91
C ARG A 151 -25.48 6.90 -5.54
N GLU A 152 -25.86 5.65 -5.34
CA GLU A 152 -26.23 5.14 -4.02
C GLU A 152 -25.04 5.17 -3.04
N PRO A 153 -25.29 5.19 -1.73
CA PRO A 153 -24.26 4.93 -0.73
C PRO A 153 -23.63 3.55 -0.96
N GLY A 154 -22.31 3.50 -1.05
CA GLY A 154 -21.55 2.27 -1.21
C GLY A 154 -20.60 2.02 -0.03
N ILE A 155 -19.53 1.28 -0.32
CA ILE A 155 -18.47 1.01 0.64
C ILE A 155 -17.81 2.31 1.10
N ALA A 156 -17.62 3.30 0.22
CA ALA A 156 -17.03 4.59 0.58
C ALA A 156 -17.80 5.28 1.73
N GLN A 157 -19.12 5.34 1.65
CA GLN A 157 -19.96 5.94 2.71
C GLN A 157 -19.91 5.12 3.99
N SER A 158 -19.88 3.78 3.87
CA SER A 158 -19.75 2.88 5.02
C SER A 158 -18.37 3.01 5.69
N MET A 159 -17.32 3.24 4.89
CA MET A 159 -15.96 3.49 5.36
C MET A 159 -15.87 4.83 6.10
N LEU A 160 -16.47 5.90 5.56
CA LEU A 160 -16.56 7.18 6.26
C LEU A 160 -17.26 7.03 7.61
N ALA A 161 -18.37 6.28 7.67
CA ALA A 161 -19.05 5.99 8.93
C ALA A 161 -18.17 5.18 9.90
N ALA A 162 -17.44 4.18 9.40
CA ALA A 162 -16.49 3.40 10.21
C ALA A 162 -15.37 4.27 10.78
N LEU A 163 -14.82 5.19 9.98
CA LEU A 163 -13.80 6.15 10.42
C LEU A 163 -14.32 7.09 11.51
N ARG A 164 -15.59 7.51 11.43
CA ARG A 164 -16.24 8.30 12.48
C ARG A 164 -16.47 7.51 13.75
N GLN A 165 -16.83 6.24 13.63
CA GLN A 165 -17.05 5.37 14.77
C GLN A 165 -15.77 5.17 15.61
N ILE A 166 -14.60 5.12 14.97
CA ILE A 166 -13.30 5.09 15.67
C ILE A 166 -12.78 6.49 16.04
N SER A 167 -13.59 7.53 15.86
CA SER A 167 -13.24 8.94 16.11
C SER A 167 -12.01 9.44 15.33
N LEU A 168 -11.68 8.78 14.20
CA LEU A 168 -10.61 9.24 13.32
C LEU A 168 -11.08 10.43 12.47
N LEU A 169 -12.34 10.37 12.04
CA LEU A 169 -13.03 11.43 11.33
C LEU A 169 -14.13 12.01 12.23
N GLY A 170 -14.28 13.33 12.27
CA GLY A 170 -15.41 13.98 12.93
C GLY A 170 -16.69 13.93 12.08
N GLU A 171 -17.82 14.26 12.71
CA GLU A 171 -19.04 14.57 11.95
C GLU A 171 -18.84 15.87 11.15
N PRO A 172 -19.41 15.97 9.94
CA PRO A 172 -19.29 17.16 9.12
C PRO A 172 -20.02 18.33 9.79
N VAL A 173 -19.33 19.45 9.94
CA VAL A 173 -19.93 20.70 10.41
C VAL A 173 -20.11 21.62 9.21
N TRP A 174 -21.37 21.96 8.93
CA TRP A 174 -21.70 22.87 7.85
C TRP A 174 -21.41 24.31 8.27
N THR A 175 -20.55 24.97 7.51
CA THR A 175 -20.23 26.39 7.70
C THR A 175 -20.73 27.21 6.53
N ASN A 176 -21.16 28.44 6.82
CA ASN A 176 -21.68 29.35 5.79
C ASN A 176 -20.60 29.83 4.80
N ALA A 177 -19.31 29.73 5.16
CA ALA A 177 -18.19 30.26 4.37
C ALA A 177 -17.45 29.20 3.54
N ALA A 178 -17.28 27.98 4.08
CA ALA A 178 -16.46 26.93 3.45
C ALA A 178 -17.27 25.67 3.11
N GLY A 179 -18.58 25.67 3.35
CA GLY A 179 -19.41 24.47 3.20
C GLY A 179 -19.15 23.46 4.32
N ALA A 180 -19.27 22.16 4.02
CA ALA A 180 -19.05 21.09 4.99
C ALA A 180 -17.57 20.98 5.35
N LEU A 181 -17.24 21.26 6.61
CA LEU A 181 -15.92 21.04 7.18
C LEU A 181 -15.87 19.70 7.90
N LEU A 182 -14.85 18.91 7.58
CA LEU A 182 -14.52 17.70 8.32
C LEU A 182 -13.36 18.04 9.25
N TYR A 183 -13.51 17.70 10.53
CA TYR A 183 -12.41 17.78 11.49
C TYR A 183 -11.78 16.41 11.64
N TYR A 184 -10.46 16.37 11.61
CA TYR A 184 -9.71 15.20 12.03
C TYR A 184 -9.41 15.37 13.50
N ARG A 185 -9.43 14.28 14.27
CA ARG A 185 -8.89 14.34 15.62
C ARG A 185 -7.41 14.70 15.46
N GLU A 186 -7.00 15.85 15.98
CA GLU A 186 -5.58 16.18 16.13
C GLU A 186 -4.98 15.13 17.08
N ALA A 187 -4.51 14.02 16.52
CA ALA A 187 -3.53 13.22 17.20
C ALA A 187 -2.28 14.07 17.17
N ASN A 188 -1.82 14.53 18.35
CA ASN A 188 -0.41 14.82 18.51
C ASN A 188 0.31 13.61 17.94
N CYS A 189 0.96 13.76 16.78
CA CYS A 189 1.78 12.72 16.19
C CYS A 189 3.23 13.11 16.48
N PRO A 190 3.72 12.92 17.72
CA PRO A 190 5.11 13.22 18.06
C PRO A 190 6.08 12.20 17.43
N LYS A 191 5.57 11.21 16.68
CA LYS A 191 6.34 10.15 16.05
C LYS A 191 6.28 10.32 14.53
N CYS A 192 7.42 10.15 13.87
CA CYS A 192 7.46 10.04 12.42
C CYS A 192 6.49 8.96 11.96
N ALA A 193 5.67 9.25 10.95
CA ALA A 193 4.88 8.23 10.27
C ALA A 193 5.83 7.11 9.85
N GLY A 194 5.69 5.92 10.45
CA GLY A 194 6.58 4.82 10.17
C GLY A 194 6.48 4.39 8.70
N VAL A 195 7.54 3.78 8.17
CA VAL A 195 7.60 3.33 6.79
C VAL A 195 7.03 1.92 6.68
N PRO A 196 5.98 1.68 5.86
CA PRO A 196 5.53 0.33 5.57
C PRO A 196 6.54 -0.41 4.69
N VAL A 197 7.08 -1.51 5.19
CA VAL A 197 8.02 -2.37 4.47
C VAL A 197 7.53 -3.80 4.43
N ARG A 198 7.78 -4.49 3.32
CA ARG A 198 7.73 -5.95 3.30
C ARG A 198 9.13 -6.53 3.40
N LEU A 199 9.32 -7.41 4.37
CA LEU A 199 10.54 -8.15 4.62
C LEU A 199 10.35 -9.59 4.14
N ASN A 200 11.09 -9.96 3.11
CA ASN A 200 11.03 -11.25 2.46
C ASN A 200 12.08 -12.21 3.02
N GLY A 201 11.75 -13.51 3.03
CA GLY A 201 12.67 -14.57 3.47
C GLY A 201 12.83 -14.71 4.98
N VAL A 202 12.01 -14.01 5.77
CA VAL A 202 12.12 -14.00 7.24
C VAL A 202 12.00 -15.39 7.84
N TRP A 203 11.03 -16.20 7.39
CA TRP A 203 10.87 -17.59 7.88
C TRP A 203 12.10 -18.46 7.61
N LEU A 204 12.73 -18.33 6.43
CA LEU A 204 13.91 -19.11 6.06
C LEU A 204 15.12 -18.68 6.88
N ASN A 205 15.29 -17.36 7.05
CA ASN A 205 16.38 -16.81 7.83
C ASN A 205 16.27 -17.19 9.31
N LEU A 206 15.07 -17.13 9.89
CA LEU A 206 14.82 -17.60 11.25
C LEU A 206 15.11 -19.10 11.39
N LEU A 207 14.69 -19.91 10.40
CA LEU A 207 14.98 -21.34 10.39
C LEU A 207 16.49 -21.59 10.34
N ASN A 208 17.23 -20.90 9.47
CA ASN A 208 18.68 -21.03 9.36
C ASN A 208 19.45 -20.51 10.59
N ALA A 209 18.88 -19.56 11.33
CA ALA A 209 19.46 -19.02 12.55
C ALA A 209 19.21 -19.91 13.79
N THR A 210 18.10 -20.65 13.81
CA THR A 210 17.67 -21.46 14.97
C THR A 210 17.78 -22.97 14.76
N GLY A 211 17.87 -23.42 13.52
CA GLY A 211 17.94 -24.82 13.11
C GLY A 211 19.36 -25.36 13.11
N LYS A 212 19.47 -26.69 13.02
CA LYS A 212 20.76 -27.40 12.93
C LYS A 212 21.31 -27.47 11.50
N CYS A 213 20.43 -27.35 10.51
CA CYS A 213 20.77 -27.43 9.09
C CYS A 213 20.54 -26.06 8.43
N ARG A 214 21.46 -25.63 7.57
CA ARG A 214 21.34 -24.39 6.81
C ARG A 214 20.88 -24.71 5.39
N TYR A 215 19.77 -24.12 4.98
CA TYR A 215 19.22 -24.24 3.64
C TYR A 215 19.60 -23.02 2.80
N ALA A 216 20.13 -23.26 1.60
CA ALA A 216 20.50 -22.19 0.68
C ALA A 216 19.26 -21.63 -0.05
N ARG A 217 18.30 -22.49 -0.42
CA ARG A 217 17.07 -22.08 -1.12
C ARG A 217 15.83 -22.49 -0.34
N MET A 218 14.76 -21.72 -0.52
CA MET A 218 13.45 -22.03 0.08
C MET A 218 12.89 -23.37 -0.39
N SER A 219 13.19 -23.76 -1.64
CA SER A 219 12.79 -25.05 -2.24
C SER A 219 13.35 -26.25 -1.49
N ASP A 220 14.52 -26.08 -0.86
CA ASP A 220 15.29 -27.17 -0.28
C ASP A 220 14.75 -27.56 1.11
N VAL A 221 13.91 -26.71 1.70
CA VAL A 221 13.27 -26.95 3.00
C VAL A 221 12.11 -27.93 2.81
N PRO A 222 12.10 -29.07 3.55
CA PRO A 222 11.00 -30.02 3.55
C PRO A 222 9.63 -29.35 3.81
N PRO A 223 8.54 -29.79 3.16
CA PRO A 223 7.24 -29.11 3.27
C PRO A 223 6.71 -28.96 4.71
N ALA A 224 6.88 -29.98 5.55
CA ALA A 224 6.43 -29.95 6.94
C ALA A 224 7.20 -28.90 7.77
N GLU A 225 8.53 -28.86 7.61
CA GLU A 225 9.40 -27.89 8.28
C GLU A 225 9.14 -26.46 7.79
N ARG A 226 8.89 -26.30 6.49
CA ARG A 226 8.48 -25.02 5.89
C ARG A 226 7.18 -24.51 6.52
N ALA A 227 6.16 -25.35 6.62
CA ALA A 227 4.88 -24.98 7.22
C ALA A 227 5.05 -24.59 8.70
N GLN A 228 5.85 -25.35 9.46
CA GLN A 228 6.16 -25.04 10.85
C GLN A 228 6.92 -23.72 11.00
N ALA A 229 7.92 -23.45 10.15
CA ALA A 229 8.67 -22.20 10.17
C ALA A 229 7.77 -20.99 9.87
N LYS A 230 6.87 -21.11 8.88
CA LYS A 230 5.89 -20.06 8.55
C LYS A 230 4.91 -19.80 9.71
N ALA A 231 4.45 -20.86 10.39
CA ALA A 231 3.58 -20.74 11.56
C ALA A 231 4.29 -20.01 12.71
N ARG A 232 5.57 -20.32 12.98
CA ARG A 232 6.36 -19.63 14.02
C ARG A 232 6.50 -18.13 13.75
N ILE A 233 6.62 -17.71 12.48
CA ILE A 233 6.62 -16.28 12.13
C ILE A 233 5.28 -15.64 12.47
N ALA A 234 4.16 -16.31 12.22
CA ALA A 234 2.82 -15.79 12.56
C ALA A 234 2.65 -15.58 14.07
N ASP A 235 3.26 -16.41 14.91
CA ASP A 235 3.30 -16.21 16.35
C ASP A 235 4.24 -15.06 16.74
N PHE A 236 5.43 -14.99 16.12
CA PHE A 236 6.46 -14.02 16.49
C PHE A 236 6.11 -12.58 16.12
N VAL A 237 5.34 -12.34 15.04
CA VAL A 237 4.91 -10.99 14.66
C VAL A 237 3.99 -10.35 15.70
N GLN A 238 3.27 -11.15 16.50
CA GLN A 238 2.36 -10.60 17.50
C GLN A 238 3.11 -9.97 18.67
N ASP A 239 4.14 -10.67 19.19
CA ASP A 239 4.76 -10.33 20.47
C ASP A 239 6.27 -10.07 20.39
N LYS A 240 7.01 -10.79 19.54
CA LYS A 240 8.48 -10.80 19.56
C LYS A 240 9.12 -9.80 18.62
N PHE A 241 8.51 -9.57 17.46
CA PHE A 241 9.05 -8.64 16.47
C PHE A 241 8.68 -7.21 16.79
N ARG A 242 7.53 -6.96 17.43
CA ARG A 242 7.16 -5.60 17.83
C ARG A 242 8.17 -5.04 18.84
N GLY A 243 8.65 -3.83 18.58
CA GLY A 243 9.68 -3.16 19.36
C GLY A 243 11.11 -3.63 19.07
N MET A 244 11.31 -4.65 18.22
CA MET A 244 12.64 -5.09 17.82
C MET A 244 13.34 -4.02 16.99
N THR A 245 14.61 -3.75 17.29
CA THR A 245 15.48 -2.93 16.47
C THR A 245 16.05 -3.74 15.32
N LEU A 246 15.96 -3.20 14.11
CA LEU A 246 16.57 -3.71 12.89
C LEU A 246 17.61 -2.71 12.38
N PHE A 247 18.68 -3.23 11.79
CA PHE A 247 19.72 -2.45 11.13
C PHE A 247 19.61 -2.65 9.63
N THR A 248 19.63 -1.56 8.87
CA THR A 248 19.56 -1.63 7.41
C THR A 248 20.97 -1.62 6.81
N GLU A 249 21.22 -2.48 5.82
CA GLU A 249 22.48 -2.55 5.07
C GLU A 249 22.19 -2.69 3.57
N VAL A 250 22.98 -2.01 2.74
CA VAL A 250 22.96 -2.19 1.28
C VAL A 250 24.06 -3.17 0.91
N THR A 251 23.66 -4.31 0.32
CA THR A 251 24.58 -5.33 -0.18
C THR A 251 25.23 -4.95 -1.51
N ASP A 252 26.30 -5.64 -1.89
CA ASP A 252 27.03 -5.44 -3.16
C ASP A 252 26.16 -5.58 -4.42
N ASN A 253 25.01 -6.26 -4.31
CA ASN A 253 24.04 -6.42 -5.40
C ASN A 253 22.95 -5.32 -5.42
N ASN A 254 23.18 -4.18 -4.77
CA ASN A 254 22.21 -3.10 -4.56
C ASN A 254 20.88 -3.58 -3.94
N ARG A 255 20.93 -4.62 -3.10
CA ARG A 255 19.76 -5.08 -2.35
C ARG A 255 19.82 -4.59 -0.93
N VAL A 256 18.70 -4.08 -0.44
CA VAL A 256 18.57 -3.64 0.95
C VAL A 256 18.15 -4.83 1.83
N ILE A 257 18.92 -5.08 2.88
CA ILE A 257 18.65 -6.11 3.87
C ILE A 257 18.47 -5.50 5.26
N THR A 258 17.74 -6.21 6.11
CA THR A 258 17.64 -5.88 7.53
C THR A 258 18.31 -6.96 8.38
N ARG A 259 19.04 -6.55 9.42
CA ARG A 259 19.68 -7.42 10.40
C ARG A 259 19.14 -7.21 11.80
N THR A 260 19.13 -8.26 12.61
CA THR A 260 18.85 -8.15 14.05
C THR A 260 20.05 -7.55 14.79
N PRO A 261 19.89 -7.11 16.06
CA PRO A 261 21.02 -6.59 16.85
C PRO A 261 22.16 -7.59 17.05
N GLN A 262 21.89 -8.89 16.87
CA GLN A 262 22.89 -9.96 16.94
C GLN A 262 23.61 -10.21 15.60
N GLY A 263 23.37 -9.38 14.58
CA GLY A 263 23.99 -9.50 13.25
C GLY A 263 23.36 -10.53 12.31
N ASN A 264 22.32 -11.25 12.77
CA ASN A 264 21.61 -12.22 11.94
C ASN A 264 20.80 -11.50 10.86
N LEU A 265 20.82 -12.05 9.64
CA LEU A 265 19.94 -11.58 8.57
C LEU A 265 18.48 -11.79 9.01
N PHE A 266 17.70 -10.72 9.10
CA PHE A 266 16.29 -10.79 9.41
C PHE A 266 15.48 -11.01 8.13
N GLY A 267 15.66 -10.15 7.12
CA GLY A 267 14.95 -10.27 5.85
C GLY A 267 15.52 -9.36 4.77
N TYR A 268 15.04 -9.57 3.55
CA TYR A 268 15.31 -8.70 2.41
C TYR A 268 14.16 -7.73 2.25
N VAL A 269 14.45 -6.43 2.15
CA VAL A 269 13.41 -5.43 1.86
C VAL A 269 12.87 -5.68 0.46
N GLN A 270 11.54 -5.67 0.30
CA GLN A 270 10.91 -5.75 -1.02
C GLN A 270 11.43 -4.59 -1.88
N ARG A 271 11.65 -4.85 -3.18
CA ARG A 271 11.94 -3.78 -4.15
C ARG A 271 10.90 -2.67 -4.02
N ASP A 272 11.33 -1.43 -4.26
CA ASP A 272 10.52 -0.19 -4.15
C ASP A 272 10.23 0.29 -2.72
N HIS A 273 10.35 -0.57 -1.71
CA HIS A 273 10.38 -0.12 -0.30
C HIS A 273 11.79 0.27 0.15
N GLU A 274 12.80 0.03 -0.70
CA GLU A 274 14.23 0.15 -0.39
C GLU A 274 14.64 1.59 -0.09
N LEU A 275 14.18 2.57 -0.88
CA LEU A 275 14.49 4.00 -0.70
C LEU A 275 14.04 4.51 0.67
N HIS A 276 12.87 4.07 1.13
CA HIS A 276 12.37 4.46 2.45
C HIS A 276 13.13 3.75 3.57
N ALA A 277 13.50 2.47 3.39
CA ALA A 277 14.19 1.67 4.39
C ALA A 277 15.66 2.05 4.62
N VAL A 278 16.34 2.68 3.64
CA VAL A 278 17.73 3.15 3.80
C VAL A 278 17.84 4.57 4.34
N ARG A 279 16.72 5.26 4.59
CA ARG A 279 16.73 6.64 5.09
C ARG A 279 17.37 6.78 6.46
N TYR A 280 17.37 5.70 7.25
CA TYR A 280 17.99 5.62 8.56
C TYR A 280 18.72 4.27 8.70
N ASP A 281 19.76 4.25 9.53
CA ASP A 281 20.54 3.03 9.79
C ASP A 281 19.84 2.06 10.74
N GLN A 282 19.01 2.61 11.64
CA GLN A 282 18.33 1.87 12.70
C GLN A 282 16.83 2.11 12.68
N TRP A 283 16.10 1.01 12.79
CA TRP A 283 14.65 1.00 12.72
C TRP A 283 14.06 0.20 13.85
N ARG A 284 12.97 0.69 14.43
CA ARG A 284 12.13 -0.08 15.34
C ARG A 284 10.92 -0.60 14.58
N ILE A 285 10.62 -1.89 14.71
CA ILE A 285 9.37 -2.46 14.23
C ILE A 285 8.23 -1.97 15.13
N ALA A 286 7.51 -0.93 14.71
CA ALA A 286 6.36 -0.40 15.44
C ALA A 286 5.15 -1.34 15.35
N TRP A 287 5.02 -1.99 14.20
CA TRP A 287 3.94 -2.91 13.88
C TRP A 287 4.45 -4.02 12.95
N ALA A 288 3.90 -5.23 13.07
CA ALA A 288 4.22 -6.34 12.20
C ALA A 288 3.03 -7.28 11.97
N HIS A 289 2.98 -7.88 10.78
CA HIS A 289 2.03 -8.93 10.43
C HIS A 289 2.66 -9.95 9.48
N ALA A 290 2.29 -11.23 9.62
CA ALA A 290 2.85 -12.31 8.83
C ALA A 290 2.03 -12.55 7.56
N ILE A 291 2.70 -12.63 6.40
CA ILE A 291 2.09 -13.05 5.14
C ILE A 291 2.96 -14.12 4.49
N ASP A 292 2.47 -15.35 4.50
CA ASP A 292 3.16 -16.51 3.91
C ASP A 292 4.59 -16.73 4.46
N GLY A 293 4.79 -16.44 5.75
CA GLY A 293 6.09 -16.49 6.42
C GLY A 293 7.03 -15.32 6.13
N ASN A 294 6.60 -14.35 5.32
CA ASN A 294 7.23 -13.04 5.23
C ASN A 294 6.58 -12.10 6.24
N VAL A 295 7.21 -10.94 6.48
CA VAL A 295 6.72 -9.95 7.44
C VAL A 295 6.38 -8.66 6.71
N LEU A 296 5.14 -8.19 6.84
CA LEU A 296 4.81 -6.78 6.65
C LEU A 296 5.10 -6.07 7.96
N ALA A 297 5.88 -4.99 7.92
CA ALA A 297 6.24 -4.23 9.10
C ALA A 297 6.08 -2.74 8.86
N VAL A 298 5.86 -2.01 9.93
CA VAL A 298 6.00 -0.56 9.98
C VAL A 298 7.29 -0.27 10.72
N LEU A 299 8.22 0.40 10.05
CA LEU A 299 9.51 0.77 10.61
C LEU A 299 9.48 2.24 11.03
N GLU A 300 9.65 2.50 12.31
CA GLU A 300 9.91 3.83 12.84
C GLU A 300 11.42 4.03 12.99
N PRO A 301 11.98 5.22 12.75
CA PRO A 301 13.38 5.50 13.04
C PRO A 301 13.67 5.24 14.54
N ALA A 302 14.69 4.44 14.83
CA ALA A 302 15.18 4.25 16.18
C ALA A 302 16.27 5.31 16.45
N VAL A 303 15.82 6.52 16.81
CA VAL A 303 16.69 7.62 17.28
C VAL A 303 17.01 7.43 18.75
#